data_AF-A0A7X9HTM1-F1
#
_entry.id   AF-A0A7X9HTM1-F1
#
_cell.length_a   1.000
_cell.length_b   1.000
_cell.length_c   1.000
_cell.angle_alpha   90.00
_cell.angle_beta   90.00
_cell.angle_gamma   90.00
#
_symmetry.space_group_name_H-M   'P 1'
#
loop_
_entity.id
_entity.type
_entity.pdbx_description
1 polymer ?
#
loop_
_entity_poly.entity_id
_entity_poly.type
_entity_poly.pdbx_seq_one_letter_code
_entity_poly.pdbx_strand_id
1 'polypeptide(L)'
;MKNKKRMNKIKDLCNKVKINFKKHVLIILLIASAYCVIRYSELPILPFVPDVVANLLIKPNPDTTLYEVFRLLENLSLAYIASYVFYLIIDYFPNKNRASQALELAKGEINFIHFNMGDLIMRINAVANIPKDINEITISDLHKLDDFTFSNETLYLYKYSVVNGEKKITTRYTENFYTYSTNNIHNIVNCLKTIKTISCSIYIDFDILQILSSIETNWFLNWILKLKPNQKEVRMGFSNDYYQFIQSYKKLNKLEFIKDMDKTEVMDDKQKMEFEQMWNNNTASLD
;
A
#
# COMPACT_ATOMS: atom_id res chain seq x y z
N MET A 1 -20.83 14.02 -4.48
CA MET A 1 -19.48 13.47 -4.17
C MET A 1 -19.11 13.43 -2.67
N LYS A 2 -19.38 14.46 -1.86
CA LYS A 2 -19.04 14.49 -0.40
C LYS A 2 -19.62 13.32 0.41
N ASN A 3 -20.87 12.90 0.15
CA ASN A 3 -21.51 11.79 0.89
C ASN A 3 -20.87 10.42 0.62
N LYS A 4 -20.37 10.17 -0.60
CA LYS A 4 -19.74 8.88 -0.97
C LYS A 4 -18.35 8.73 -0.31
N LYS A 5 -17.57 9.81 -0.24
CA LYS A 5 -16.29 9.85 0.51
C LYS A 5 -16.51 9.69 2.02
N ARG A 6 -17.56 10.31 2.58
CA ARG A 6 -17.91 10.19 4.00
C ARG A 6 -18.37 8.76 4.35
N MET A 7 -19.20 8.15 3.51
CA MET A 7 -19.62 6.74 3.65
C MET A 7 -18.45 5.76 3.58
N ASN A 8 -17.52 5.94 2.64
CA ASN A 8 -16.37 5.04 2.52
C ASN A 8 -15.43 5.19 3.73
N LYS A 9 -15.23 6.41 4.23
CA LYS A 9 -14.43 6.66 5.44
C LYS A 9 -15.09 6.08 6.69
N ILE A 10 -16.42 6.16 6.81
CA ILE A 10 -17.20 5.54 7.90
C ILE A 10 -17.16 4.01 7.81
N LYS A 11 -17.29 3.42 6.61
CA LYS A 11 -17.15 1.96 6.43
C LYS A 11 -15.76 1.47 6.81
N ASP A 12 -14.72 2.22 6.45
CA ASP A 12 -13.33 1.88 6.74
C ASP A 12 -13.01 2.01 8.25
N LEU A 13 -13.51 3.07 8.90
CA LEU A 13 -13.47 3.23 10.35
C LEU A 13 -14.26 2.14 11.08
N CYS A 14 -15.47 1.81 10.62
CA CYS A 14 -16.27 0.72 11.19
C CYS A 14 -15.58 -0.64 11.03
N ASN A 15 -14.95 -0.91 9.89
CA ASN A 15 -14.20 -2.15 9.68
C ASN A 15 -12.96 -2.22 10.57
N LYS A 16 -12.16 -1.15 10.67
CA LYS A 16 -11.00 -1.09 11.58
C LYS A 16 -11.39 -1.23 13.05
N VAL A 17 -12.45 -0.54 13.48
CA VAL A 17 -13.01 -0.66 14.84
C VAL A 17 -13.53 -2.08 15.09
N LYS A 18 -14.23 -2.70 14.14
CA LYS A 18 -14.80 -4.05 14.28
C LYS A 18 -13.72 -5.13 14.31
N ILE A 19 -12.63 -4.98 13.54
CA ILE A 19 -11.48 -5.89 13.55
C ILE A 19 -10.70 -5.76 14.87
N ASN A 20 -10.45 -4.54 15.34
CA ASN A 20 -9.81 -4.33 16.64
C ASN A 20 -10.70 -4.85 17.78
N PHE A 21 -12.00 -4.54 17.76
CA PHE A 21 -12.95 -5.02 18.76
C PHE A 21 -12.98 -6.56 18.86
N LYS A 22 -13.03 -7.27 17.73
CA LYS A 22 -12.98 -8.75 17.72
C LYS A 22 -11.71 -9.31 18.37
N LYS A 23 -10.54 -8.74 18.07
CA LYS A 23 -9.27 -9.16 18.70
C LYS A 23 -9.25 -8.87 20.20
N HIS A 24 -9.75 -7.71 20.62
CA HIS A 24 -9.82 -7.35 22.03
C HIS A 24 -10.78 -8.26 22.80
N VAL A 25 -11.95 -8.58 22.22
CA VAL A 25 -12.91 -9.53 22.79
C VAL A 25 -12.29 -10.92 22.94
N LEU A 26 -11.60 -11.44 21.91
CA LEU A 26 -10.94 -12.75 21.98
C LEU A 26 -9.86 -12.80 23.08
N ILE A 27 -9.09 -11.72 23.25
CA ILE A 27 -8.08 -11.59 24.30
C ILE A 27 -8.73 -11.51 25.69
N ILE A 28 -9.78 -10.70 25.86
CA ILE A 28 -10.50 -10.58 27.14
C ILE A 28 -11.11 -11.94 27.53
N LEU A 29 -11.74 -12.63 26.59
CA LEU A 29 -12.27 -13.97 26.81
C LEU A 29 -11.17 -14.97 27.15
N LEU A 30 -9.99 -14.87 26.54
CA LEU A 30 -8.84 -15.71 26.87
C LEU A 30 -8.34 -15.44 28.29
N ILE A 31 -8.24 -14.17 28.70
CA ILE A 31 -7.83 -13.79 30.06
C ILE A 31 -8.86 -14.28 31.08
N ALA A 32 -10.16 -14.09 30.81
CA ALA A 32 -11.23 -14.57 31.67
C ALA A 32 -11.23 -16.11 31.77
N SER A 33 -10.97 -16.79 30.64
CA SER A 33 -10.89 -18.25 30.59
C SER A 33 -9.70 -18.77 31.39
N ALA A 34 -8.52 -18.15 31.20
CA ALA A 34 -7.32 -18.49 31.96
C ALA A 34 -7.53 -18.28 33.46
N TYR A 35 -8.19 -17.19 33.85
CA TYR A 35 -8.55 -16.93 35.23
C TYR A 35 -9.46 -18.03 35.81
N CYS A 36 -10.51 -18.44 35.09
CA CYS A 36 -11.41 -19.50 35.57
C CYS A 36 -10.68 -20.83 35.75
N VAL A 37 -9.80 -21.19 34.80
CA VAL A 37 -8.98 -22.41 34.88
C VAL A 37 -8.01 -22.35 36.06
N ILE A 38 -7.29 -21.23 36.23
CA ILE A 38 -6.33 -21.06 37.34
C ILE A 38 -7.06 -21.11 38.68
N ARG A 39 -8.20 -20.41 38.80
CA ARG A 39 -8.97 -20.36 40.04
C ARG A 39 -9.59 -21.70 40.43
N TYR A 40 -9.90 -22.57 39.47
CA TYR A 40 -10.42 -23.91 39.76
C TYR A 40 -9.31 -24.97 39.92
N SER A 41 -8.07 -24.62 39.57
CA SER A 41 -6.91 -25.50 39.66
C SER A 41 -6.46 -25.73 41.10
N GLU A 42 -5.71 -26.82 41.32
CA GLU A 42 -5.07 -27.17 42.61
C GLU A 42 -3.62 -26.68 42.68
N LEU A 43 -3.25 -25.72 41.83
CA LEU A 43 -1.90 -25.18 41.80
C LEU A 43 -1.59 -24.45 43.12
N PRO A 44 -0.43 -24.73 43.74
CA PRO A 44 0.01 -23.99 44.91
C PRO A 44 0.21 -22.52 44.54
N ILE A 45 -0.34 -21.62 45.35
CA ILE A 45 -0.16 -20.18 45.16
C ILE A 45 1.32 -19.86 45.41
N LEU A 46 1.94 -19.17 44.46
CA LEU A 46 3.36 -18.83 44.56
C LEU A 46 3.59 -17.82 45.69
N PRO A 47 4.66 -17.97 46.49
CA PRO A 47 4.86 -17.21 47.73
C PRO A 47 5.13 -15.70 47.52
N PHE A 48 5.33 -15.25 46.28
CA PHE A 48 5.53 -13.84 45.93
C PHE A 48 4.23 -13.12 45.54
N VAL A 49 3.09 -13.82 45.48
CA VAL A 49 1.80 -13.23 45.10
C VAL A 49 1.20 -12.50 46.30
N PRO A 50 0.83 -11.21 46.19
CA PRO A 50 0.21 -10.47 47.28
C PRO A 50 -1.09 -11.13 47.78
N ASP A 51 -1.34 -11.12 49.09
CA ASP A 51 -2.48 -11.80 49.72
C ASP A 51 -3.84 -11.44 49.12
N VAL A 52 -4.01 -10.18 48.72
CA VAL A 52 -5.23 -9.68 48.07
C VAL A 52 -5.50 -10.40 46.74
N VAL A 53 -4.43 -10.69 45.98
CA VAL A 53 -4.50 -11.42 44.71
C VAL A 53 -4.60 -12.93 44.96
N ALA A 54 -3.88 -13.44 45.95
CA ALA A 54 -3.94 -14.85 46.36
C ALA A 54 -5.38 -15.26 46.71
N ASN A 55 -6.10 -14.44 47.47
CA ASN A 55 -7.50 -14.68 47.84
C ASN A 55 -8.45 -14.78 46.63
N LEU A 56 -8.11 -14.14 45.50
CA LEU A 56 -8.89 -14.23 44.26
C LEU A 56 -8.63 -15.51 43.46
N LEU A 57 -7.56 -16.24 43.78
CA LEU A 57 -7.14 -17.46 43.09
C LEU A 57 -7.43 -18.73 43.88
N ILE A 58 -7.88 -18.61 45.14
CA ILE A 58 -8.25 -19.76 45.97
C ILE A 58 -9.43 -20.50 45.33
N LYS A 59 -9.24 -21.82 45.18
CA LYS A 59 -10.28 -22.74 44.71
C LYS A 59 -11.50 -22.67 45.64
N PRO A 60 -12.72 -22.50 45.11
CA PRO A 60 -13.92 -22.53 45.93
C PRO A 60 -14.03 -23.85 46.69
N ASN A 61 -14.63 -23.83 47.88
CA ASN A 61 -14.80 -25.04 48.69
C ASN A 61 -15.74 -26.05 48.01
N PRO A 62 -15.44 -27.36 48.11
CA PRO A 62 -16.36 -28.41 47.72
C PRO A 62 -17.73 -28.19 48.40
N ASP A 63 -18.80 -28.63 47.73
CA ASP A 63 -20.20 -28.53 48.20
C ASP A 63 -20.81 -27.11 48.27
N THR A 64 -20.15 -26.11 47.66
CA THR A 64 -20.73 -24.76 47.51
C THR A 64 -21.30 -24.51 46.12
N THR A 65 -22.33 -23.68 46.00
CA THR A 65 -22.88 -23.26 44.69
C THR A 65 -21.81 -22.56 43.83
N LEU A 66 -20.89 -21.84 44.47
CA LEU A 66 -19.78 -21.16 43.81
C LEU A 66 -18.82 -22.17 43.15
N TYR A 67 -18.55 -23.29 43.81
CA TYR A 67 -17.74 -24.37 43.26
C TYR A 67 -18.35 -24.95 42.00
N GLU A 68 -19.65 -25.24 42.00
CA GLU A 68 -20.37 -25.76 40.84
C GLU A 68 -20.37 -24.79 39.65
N VAL A 69 -20.53 -23.48 39.92
CA VAL A 69 -20.41 -22.43 38.88
C VAL A 69 -19.00 -22.39 38.30
N PHE A 70 -17.96 -22.39 39.14
CA PHE A 70 -16.57 -22.38 38.66
C PHE A 70 -16.18 -23.67 37.94
N ARG A 71 -16.72 -24.83 38.32
CA ARG A 71 -16.56 -26.10 37.58
C ARG A 71 -17.12 -26.00 36.16
N LEU A 72 -18.30 -25.40 36.00
CA LEU A 72 -18.89 -25.20 34.67
C LEU A 72 -18.08 -24.18 33.86
N LEU A 73 -17.68 -23.06 34.47
CA LEU A 73 -16.87 -22.04 33.82
C LEU A 73 -15.49 -22.55 33.42
N GLU A 74 -14.85 -23.38 34.24
CA GLU A 74 -13.56 -24.00 33.93
C GLU A 74 -13.67 -24.94 32.72
N ASN A 75 -14.65 -25.84 32.69
CA ASN A 75 -14.90 -26.69 31.52
C ASN A 75 -15.13 -25.88 30.24
N LEU A 76 -15.95 -24.81 30.30
CA LEU A 76 -16.19 -23.92 29.18
C LEU A 76 -14.91 -23.17 28.76
N SER A 77 -14.11 -22.76 29.74
CA SER A 77 -12.84 -22.05 29.53
C SER A 77 -11.80 -22.94 28.86
N LEU A 78 -11.68 -24.21 29.30
CA LEU A 78 -10.80 -25.20 28.67
C LEU A 78 -11.23 -25.46 27.22
N ALA A 79 -12.53 -25.62 26.97
CA ALA A 79 -13.07 -25.77 25.63
C ALA A 79 -12.79 -24.54 24.74
N TYR A 80 -12.96 -23.33 25.29
CA TYR A 80 -12.64 -22.09 24.59
C TYR A 80 -11.14 -21.97 24.29
N ILE A 81 -10.27 -22.24 25.27
CA ILE A 81 -8.81 -22.20 25.09
C ILE A 81 -8.39 -23.21 24.01
N ALA A 82 -8.88 -24.45 24.09
CA ALA A 82 -8.61 -25.48 23.09
C ALA A 82 -9.07 -25.04 21.69
N SER A 83 -10.30 -24.54 21.56
CA SER A 83 -10.83 -24.01 20.29
C SER A 83 -9.99 -22.85 19.76
N TYR A 84 -9.54 -21.95 20.64
CA TYR A 84 -8.70 -20.81 20.27
C TYR A 84 -7.31 -21.26 19.79
N VAL A 85 -6.70 -22.25 20.46
CA VAL A 85 -5.44 -22.86 20.02
C VAL A 85 -5.60 -23.52 18.65
N PHE A 86 -6.68 -24.26 18.42
CA PHE A 86 -6.99 -24.83 17.10
C PHE A 86 -7.17 -23.76 16.03
N TYR A 87 -7.92 -22.68 16.32
CA TYR A 87 -8.05 -21.54 15.43
C TYR A 87 -6.68 -20.93 15.08
N LEU A 88 -5.78 -20.79 16.06
CA LEU A 88 -4.45 -20.26 15.82
C LEU A 88 -3.63 -21.15 14.87
N ILE A 89 -3.62 -22.46 15.11
CA ILE A 89 -2.82 -23.44 14.38
C ILE A 89 -3.37 -23.70 12.98
N ILE A 90 -4.69 -23.87 12.85
CA ILE A 90 -5.33 -24.31 11.61
C ILE A 90 -5.59 -23.13 10.68
N ASP A 91 -6.04 -21.99 11.22
CA ASP A 91 -6.48 -20.87 10.40
C ASP A 91 -5.52 -19.69 10.47
N TYR A 92 -5.26 -19.14 11.66
CA TYR A 92 -4.62 -17.84 11.79
C TYR A 92 -3.16 -17.85 11.31
N PHE A 93 -2.32 -18.74 11.83
CA PHE A 93 -0.90 -18.79 11.44
C PHE A 93 -0.71 -19.18 9.97
N PRO A 94 -1.37 -20.22 9.44
CA PRO A 94 -1.25 -20.57 8.02
C PRO A 94 -1.70 -19.44 7.11
N ASN A 95 -2.83 -18.77 7.41
CA ASN A 95 -3.29 -17.65 6.58
C ASN A 95 -2.34 -16.44 6.66
N LYS A 96 -1.80 -16.14 7.84
CA LYS A 96 -0.78 -15.09 7.99
C LYS A 96 0.49 -15.41 7.19
N ASN A 97 0.93 -16.67 7.18
CA ASN A 97 2.08 -17.11 6.40
C ASN A 97 1.80 -17.00 4.89
N ARG A 98 0.64 -17.47 4.42
CA ARG A 98 0.22 -17.34 3.02
C ARG A 98 0.16 -15.88 2.58
N ALA A 99 -0.38 -14.99 3.41
CA ALA A 99 -0.42 -13.55 3.11
C ALA A 99 0.98 -12.95 2.98
N SER A 100 1.91 -13.32 3.87
CA SER A 100 3.30 -12.86 3.80
C SER A 100 4.01 -13.37 2.55
N GLN A 101 3.82 -14.65 2.19
CA GLN A 101 4.40 -15.24 0.98
C GLN A 101 3.83 -14.62 -0.29
N ALA A 102 2.50 -14.43 -0.34
CA ALA A 102 1.84 -13.78 -1.46
C ALA A 102 2.34 -12.35 -1.67
N LEU A 103 2.50 -11.60 -0.58
CA LEU A 103 3.06 -10.26 -0.64
C LEU A 103 4.51 -10.27 -1.14
N GLU A 104 5.36 -11.17 -0.63
CA GLU A 104 6.76 -11.24 -1.05
C GLU A 104 6.90 -11.55 -2.55
N LEU A 105 6.05 -12.44 -3.09
CA LEU A 105 6.01 -12.75 -4.51
C LEU A 105 5.50 -11.56 -5.36
N ALA A 106 4.52 -10.80 -4.86
CA ALA A 106 3.95 -9.66 -5.57
C ALA A 106 4.78 -8.37 -5.43
N LYS A 107 5.69 -8.31 -4.44
CA LYS A 107 6.40 -7.10 -4.04
C LYS A 107 7.22 -6.48 -5.16
N GLY A 108 7.91 -7.29 -5.96
CA GLY A 108 8.66 -6.80 -7.12
C GLY A 108 7.78 -6.07 -8.13
N GLU A 109 6.64 -6.67 -8.46
CA GLU A 109 5.65 -6.09 -9.38
C GLU A 109 5.00 -4.83 -8.80
N ILE A 110 4.63 -4.82 -7.51
CA ILE A 110 4.05 -3.63 -6.84
C ILE A 110 5.05 -2.47 -6.84
N ASN A 111 6.31 -2.76 -6.54
CA ASN A 111 7.39 -1.79 -6.58
C ASN A 111 7.58 -1.23 -8.00
N PHE A 112 7.54 -2.08 -9.03
CA PHE A 112 7.67 -1.64 -10.41
C PHE A 112 6.46 -0.82 -10.87
N ILE A 113 5.24 -1.18 -10.46
CA ILE A 113 4.04 -0.34 -10.65
C ILE A 113 4.26 1.04 -10.04
N HIS A 114 4.67 1.11 -8.77
CA HIS A 114 4.91 2.38 -8.09
C HIS A 114 5.93 3.25 -8.84
N PHE A 115 7.04 2.68 -9.29
CA PHE A 115 8.05 3.38 -10.09
C PHE A 115 7.46 3.95 -11.39
N ASN A 116 6.83 3.11 -12.22
CA ASN A 116 6.26 3.54 -13.51
C ASN A 116 5.15 4.59 -13.31
N MET A 117 4.36 4.49 -12.23
CA MET A 117 3.35 5.50 -11.88
C MET A 117 4.01 6.84 -11.53
N GLY A 118 5.03 6.83 -10.66
CA GLY A 118 5.73 8.03 -10.22
C GLY A 118 6.42 8.75 -11.38
N ASP A 119 7.11 8.00 -12.22
CA ASP A 119 7.78 8.52 -13.41
C ASP A 119 6.79 9.09 -14.44
N LEU A 120 5.67 8.40 -14.68
CA LEU A 120 4.58 8.92 -15.53
C LEU A 120 3.98 10.21 -14.98
N ILE A 121 3.74 10.29 -13.66
CA ILE A 121 3.19 11.49 -13.02
C ILE A 121 4.15 12.67 -13.18
N MET A 122 5.43 12.45 -12.88
CA MET A 122 6.48 13.47 -12.97
C MET A 122 6.58 14.06 -14.39
N ARG A 123 6.56 13.22 -15.44
CA ARG A 123 6.64 13.68 -16.83
C ARG A 123 5.42 14.47 -17.27
N ILE A 124 4.21 13.99 -16.94
CA ILE A 124 2.98 14.70 -17.27
C ILE A 124 2.95 16.06 -16.58
N ASN A 125 3.33 16.12 -15.30
CA ASN A 125 3.39 17.39 -14.58
C ASN A 125 4.40 18.36 -15.21
N ALA A 126 5.55 17.87 -15.67
CA ALA A 126 6.54 18.68 -16.35
C ALA A 126 5.99 19.25 -17.67
N VAL A 127 5.47 18.40 -18.55
CA VAL A 127 4.89 18.82 -19.84
C VAL A 127 3.69 19.77 -19.65
N ALA A 128 2.84 19.49 -18.67
CA ALA A 128 1.67 20.31 -18.36
C ALA A 128 2.00 21.59 -17.57
N ASN A 129 3.28 21.85 -17.25
CA ASN A 129 3.72 22.97 -16.43
C ASN A 129 2.95 23.07 -15.10
N ILE A 130 2.99 21.99 -14.34
CA ILE A 130 2.43 21.85 -12.99
C ILE A 130 3.60 21.80 -11.99
N PRO A 131 4.07 22.96 -11.49
CA PRO A 131 5.29 23.06 -10.67
C PRO A 131 4.99 22.78 -9.18
N LYS A 132 4.39 21.62 -8.89
CA LYS A 132 4.06 21.21 -7.51
C LYS A 132 4.59 19.82 -7.22
N ASP A 133 5.04 19.62 -5.98
CA ASP A 133 5.35 18.28 -5.49
C ASP A 133 4.10 17.39 -5.59
N ILE A 134 4.30 16.11 -5.93
CA ILE A 134 3.21 15.15 -6.10
C ILE A 134 2.29 15.15 -4.88
N ASN A 135 2.82 15.28 -3.66
CA ASN A 135 2.05 15.26 -2.42
C ASN A 135 1.12 16.46 -2.26
N GLU A 136 1.44 17.60 -2.87
CA GLU A 136 0.72 18.87 -2.74
C GLU A 136 -0.31 19.10 -3.85
N ILE A 137 -0.26 18.33 -4.94
CA ILE A 137 -1.20 18.45 -6.05
C ILE A 137 -2.64 18.24 -5.59
N THR A 138 -3.48 19.22 -5.89
CA THR A 138 -4.94 19.23 -5.72
C THR A 138 -5.64 19.14 -7.07
N ILE A 139 -6.93 18.79 -7.08
CA ILE A 139 -7.69 18.68 -8.34
C ILE A 139 -7.79 20.02 -9.10
N SER A 140 -7.79 21.16 -8.40
CA SER A 140 -7.83 22.48 -9.03
C SER A 140 -6.54 22.81 -9.78
N ASP A 141 -5.41 22.24 -9.37
CA ASP A 141 -4.12 22.43 -10.04
C ASP A 141 -4.08 21.76 -11.41
N LEU A 142 -5.00 20.82 -11.64
CA LEU A 142 -5.02 19.96 -12.82
C LEU A 142 -5.90 20.47 -13.95
N HIS A 143 -6.56 21.64 -13.81
CA HIS A 143 -7.42 22.19 -14.87
C HIS A 143 -6.71 22.33 -16.23
N LYS A 144 -5.39 22.56 -16.22
CA LYS A 144 -4.56 22.61 -17.43
C LYS A 144 -4.54 21.29 -18.21
N LEU A 145 -4.91 20.18 -17.56
CA LEU A 145 -4.91 18.87 -18.19
C LEU A 145 -6.17 18.60 -19.02
N ASP A 146 -7.21 19.41 -18.91
CA ASP A 146 -8.44 19.20 -19.68
C ASP A 146 -8.20 19.38 -21.21
N ASP A 147 -7.19 20.16 -21.58
CA ASP A 147 -6.72 20.37 -22.97
C ASP A 147 -5.36 19.69 -23.25
N PHE A 148 -4.93 18.76 -22.39
CA PHE A 148 -3.62 18.12 -22.51
C PHE A 148 -3.50 17.27 -23.76
N THR A 149 -2.36 17.40 -24.45
CA THR A 149 -2.00 16.56 -25.58
C THR A 149 -0.74 15.78 -25.31
N PHE A 150 -0.80 14.47 -25.51
CA PHE A 150 0.42 13.66 -25.58
C PHE A 150 1.16 13.95 -26.88
N SER A 151 2.26 14.68 -26.76
CA SER A 151 3.08 15.09 -27.88
C SER A 151 4.29 14.18 -28.07
N ASN A 152 4.91 14.25 -29.25
CA ASN A 152 6.19 13.59 -29.53
C ASN A 152 7.41 14.41 -29.04
N GLU A 153 7.24 15.29 -28.07
CA GLU A 153 8.37 16.07 -27.54
C GLU A 153 9.44 15.18 -26.90
N THR A 154 10.68 15.64 -27.02
CA THR A 154 11.83 15.03 -26.37
C THR A 154 12.03 15.68 -25.01
N LEU A 155 11.98 14.86 -23.97
CA LEU A 155 12.33 15.27 -22.61
C LEU A 155 13.80 15.02 -22.34
N TYR A 156 14.42 15.94 -21.62
CA TYR A 156 15.81 15.86 -21.17
C TYR A 156 15.78 15.51 -19.69
N LEU A 157 16.42 14.40 -19.33
CA LEU A 157 16.19 13.74 -18.06
C LEU A 157 17.50 13.35 -17.42
N TYR A 158 17.50 13.33 -16.09
CA TYR A 158 18.53 12.62 -15.36
C TYR A 158 17.92 11.60 -14.43
N LYS A 159 18.62 10.47 -14.36
CA LYS A 159 18.41 9.43 -13.37
C LYS A 159 19.35 9.69 -12.22
N TYR A 160 18.87 9.54 -10.99
CA TYR A 160 19.68 9.75 -9.81
C TYR A 160 19.29 8.77 -8.70
N SER A 161 20.26 8.49 -7.84
CA SER A 161 20.05 7.80 -6.58
C SER A 161 20.33 8.76 -5.43
N VAL A 162 19.72 8.48 -4.27
CA VAL A 162 20.01 9.21 -3.03
C VAL A 162 20.88 8.31 -2.17
N VAL A 163 22.13 8.70 -1.96
CA VAL A 163 23.09 7.97 -1.12
C VAL A 163 23.50 8.91 -0.01
N ASN A 164 23.28 8.51 1.26
CA ASN A 164 23.54 9.35 2.44
C ASN A 164 22.85 10.73 2.42
N GLY A 165 21.66 10.82 1.81
CA GLY A 165 20.92 12.08 1.68
C GLY A 165 21.39 12.97 0.53
N GLU A 166 22.47 12.63 -0.16
CA GLU A 166 22.96 13.37 -1.32
C GLU A 166 22.46 12.76 -2.63
N LYS A 167 22.05 13.66 -3.54
CA LYS A 167 21.57 13.31 -4.87
C LYS A 167 22.78 13.03 -5.78
N LYS A 168 22.97 11.76 -6.14
CA LYS A 168 24.02 11.36 -7.08
C LYS A 168 23.40 11.11 -8.45
N ILE A 169 23.68 11.99 -9.41
CA ILE A 169 23.26 11.77 -10.80
C ILE A 169 24.01 10.55 -11.34
N THR A 170 23.25 9.56 -11.78
CA THR A 170 23.78 8.31 -12.32
C THR A 170 23.83 8.35 -13.84
N THR A 171 22.87 9.01 -14.50
CA THR A 171 22.80 9.06 -15.97
C THR A 171 22.05 10.29 -16.44
N ARG A 172 22.49 10.88 -17.57
CA ARG A 172 21.76 11.90 -18.34
C ARG A 172 21.32 11.31 -19.66
N TYR A 173 20.08 11.54 -20.07
CA TYR A 173 19.51 10.93 -21.26
C TYR A 173 18.32 11.73 -21.79
N THR A 174 17.91 11.42 -23.02
CA THR A 174 16.73 12.00 -23.67
C THR A 174 15.74 10.91 -24.02
N GLU A 175 14.45 11.23 -23.92
CA GLU A 175 13.38 10.29 -24.28
C GLU A 175 12.19 10.99 -24.91
N ASN A 176 11.53 10.30 -25.83
CA ASN A 176 10.26 10.74 -26.40
C ASN A 176 9.13 10.56 -25.37
N PHE A 177 8.46 11.65 -25.03
CA PHE A 177 7.42 11.68 -23.99
C PHE A 177 6.28 10.70 -24.25
N TYR A 178 5.70 10.71 -25.45
CA TYR A 178 4.59 9.82 -25.83
C TYR A 178 4.99 8.35 -25.70
N THR A 179 6.06 7.93 -26.39
CA THR A 179 6.53 6.54 -26.44
C THR A 179 6.82 6.01 -25.03
N TYR A 180 7.51 6.81 -24.22
CA TYR A 180 7.85 6.38 -22.86
C TYR A 180 6.62 6.31 -21.96
N SER A 181 5.72 7.29 -22.05
CA SER A 181 4.47 7.29 -21.27
C SER A 181 3.62 6.06 -21.59
N THR A 182 3.49 5.71 -22.87
CA THR A 182 2.79 4.49 -23.28
C THR A 182 3.47 3.21 -22.76
N ASN A 183 4.81 3.16 -22.76
CA ASN A 183 5.56 2.03 -22.22
C ASN A 183 5.35 1.88 -20.71
N ASN A 184 5.41 2.97 -19.95
CA ASN A 184 5.14 2.96 -18.50
C ASN A 184 3.74 2.40 -18.21
N ILE A 185 2.73 2.77 -19.01
CA ILE A 185 1.38 2.27 -18.84
C ILE A 185 1.29 0.78 -19.17
N HIS A 186 1.92 0.34 -20.26
CA HIS A 186 2.00 -1.09 -20.58
C HIS A 186 2.67 -1.88 -19.46
N ASN A 187 3.75 -1.37 -18.88
CA ASN A 187 4.43 -1.98 -17.73
C ASN A 187 3.47 -2.09 -16.53
N ILE A 188 2.79 -1.00 -16.15
CA ILE A 188 1.82 -1.01 -15.06
C ILE A 188 0.74 -2.08 -15.28
N VAL A 189 0.15 -2.12 -16.49
CA VAL A 189 -0.91 -3.07 -16.84
C VAL A 189 -0.40 -4.51 -16.83
N ASN A 190 0.82 -4.76 -17.32
CA ASN A 190 1.42 -6.08 -17.34
C ASN A 190 1.72 -6.57 -15.91
N CYS A 191 2.29 -5.72 -15.05
CA CYS A 191 2.51 -6.06 -13.64
C CYS A 191 1.22 -6.40 -12.91
N LEU A 192 0.15 -5.62 -13.15
CA LEU A 192 -1.18 -5.90 -12.57
C LEU A 192 -1.71 -7.28 -13.02
N LYS A 193 -1.49 -7.66 -14.28
CA LYS A 193 -1.83 -9.00 -14.78
C LYS A 193 -0.96 -10.07 -14.12
N THR A 194 0.35 -9.88 -14.05
CA THR A 194 1.29 -10.80 -13.41
C THR A 194 0.88 -11.08 -11.97
N ILE A 195 0.56 -10.04 -11.18
CA ILE A 195 0.09 -10.19 -9.80
C ILE A 195 -1.14 -11.10 -9.73
N LYS A 196 -2.10 -10.97 -10.64
CA LYS A 196 -3.30 -11.82 -10.68
C LYS A 196 -3.02 -13.28 -11.03
N THR A 197 -1.94 -13.54 -11.77
CA THR A 197 -1.53 -14.92 -12.11
C THR A 197 -0.82 -15.64 -10.97
N ILE A 198 -0.38 -14.92 -9.93
CA ILE A 198 0.20 -15.54 -8.73
C ILE A 198 -0.89 -16.35 -8.03
N SER A 199 -0.69 -17.66 -7.88
CA SER A 199 -1.68 -18.60 -7.32
C SER A 199 -2.19 -18.23 -5.93
N CYS A 200 -1.39 -17.51 -5.14
CA CYS A 200 -1.74 -17.04 -3.81
C CYS A 200 -2.11 -15.55 -3.73
N SER A 201 -2.32 -14.87 -4.88
CA SER A 201 -2.64 -13.43 -4.92
C SER A 201 -3.89 -13.03 -4.11
N ILE A 202 -4.84 -13.95 -3.95
CA ILE A 202 -6.04 -13.74 -3.11
C ILE A 202 -5.72 -13.52 -1.63
N TYR A 203 -4.54 -13.95 -1.17
CA TYR A 203 -4.09 -13.77 0.21
C TYR A 203 -3.32 -12.47 0.43
N ILE A 204 -3.07 -11.67 -0.62
CA ILE A 204 -2.51 -10.33 -0.47
C ILE A 204 -3.46 -9.50 0.40
N ASP A 205 -2.88 -8.63 1.24
CA ASP A 205 -3.66 -7.75 2.10
C ASP A 205 -4.74 -6.98 1.32
N PHE A 206 -5.94 -6.93 1.89
CA PHE A 206 -7.10 -6.38 1.24
C PHE A 206 -6.92 -4.89 0.86
N ASP A 207 -6.24 -4.11 1.69
CA ASP A 207 -6.00 -2.70 1.42
C ASP A 207 -5.08 -2.53 0.19
N ILE A 208 -4.08 -3.42 0.05
CA ILE A 208 -3.20 -3.46 -1.13
C ILE A 208 -4.00 -3.85 -2.37
N LEU A 209 -4.81 -4.91 -2.31
CA LEU A 209 -5.66 -5.34 -3.42
C LEU A 209 -6.62 -4.21 -3.86
N GLN A 210 -7.17 -3.45 -2.91
CA GLN A 210 -8.03 -2.32 -3.22
C GLN A 210 -7.27 -1.20 -3.96
N ILE A 211 -6.02 -0.93 -3.57
CA ILE A 211 -5.18 0.05 -4.28
C ILE A 211 -4.90 -0.44 -5.71
N LEU A 212 -4.46 -1.68 -5.89
CA LEU A 212 -4.16 -2.27 -7.20
C LEU A 212 -5.40 -2.27 -8.12
N SER A 213 -6.56 -2.64 -7.60
CA SER A 213 -7.82 -2.59 -8.32
C SER A 213 -8.21 -1.16 -8.71
N SER A 214 -7.95 -0.17 -7.83
CA SER A 214 -8.19 1.25 -8.13
C SER A 214 -7.27 1.78 -9.23
N ILE A 215 -6.05 1.24 -9.35
CA ILE A 215 -5.11 1.58 -10.43
C ILE A 215 -5.59 0.96 -11.74
N GLU A 216 -5.90 -0.34 -11.73
CA GLU A 216 -6.35 -1.09 -12.91
C GLU A 216 -7.61 -0.50 -13.54
N THR A 217 -8.58 -0.12 -12.70
CA THR A 217 -9.85 0.44 -13.15
C THR A 217 -9.79 1.93 -13.46
N ASN A 218 -8.60 2.54 -13.35
CA ASN A 218 -8.44 3.96 -13.61
C ASN A 218 -8.53 4.26 -15.11
N TRP A 219 -9.50 5.09 -15.48
CA TRP A 219 -9.75 5.49 -16.86
C TRP A 219 -8.61 6.26 -17.51
N PHE A 220 -7.75 6.92 -16.74
CA PHE A 220 -6.56 7.59 -17.24
C PHE A 220 -5.63 6.62 -17.98
N LEU A 221 -5.36 5.44 -17.42
CA LEU A 221 -4.50 4.42 -18.06
C LEU A 221 -5.12 3.92 -19.37
N ASN A 222 -6.42 3.61 -19.34
CA ASN A 222 -7.13 3.10 -20.51
C ASN A 222 -7.22 4.11 -21.65
N TRP A 223 -7.25 5.40 -21.34
CA TRP A 223 -7.36 6.44 -22.35
C TRP A 223 -6.05 6.68 -23.08
N ILE A 224 -4.93 6.78 -22.35
CA ILE A 224 -3.61 7.01 -22.99
C ILE A 224 -3.25 5.86 -23.94
N LEU A 225 -3.61 4.62 -23.60
CA LEU A 225 -3.41 3.47 -24.50
C LEU A 225 -4.19 3.55 -25.82
N LYS A 226 -5.20 4.43 -25.92
CA LYS A 226 -6.02 4.63 -27.12
C LYS A 226 -5.61 5.85 -27.92
N LEU A 227 -4.80 6.74 -27.35
CA LEU A 227 -4.34 7.95 -28.02
C LEU A 227 -3.31 7.63 -29.10
N LYS A 228 -3.34 8.38 -30.19
CA LYS A 228 -2.20 8.49 -31.10
C LYS A 228 -1.39 9.76 -30.76
N PRO A 229 -0.09 9.81 -31.05
CA PRO A 229 0.71 10.98 -30.72
C PRO A 229 0.19 12.22 -31.45
N ASN A 230 0.29 13.37 -30.78
CA ASN A 230 -0.14 14.69 -31.27
C ASN A 230 -1.65 14.81 -31.59
N GLN A 231 -2.48 13.85 -31.19
CA GLN A 231 -3.92 13.98 -31.31
C GLN A 231 -4.48 14.81 -30.15
N LYS A 232 -5.06 15.97 -30.49
CA LYS A 232 -5.91 16.73 -29.57
C LYS A 232 -7.22 15.99 -29.35
N GLU A 233 -7.31 15.31 -28.21
CA GLU A 233 -8.59 14.82 -27.69
C GLU A 233 -8.91 15.58 -26.40
N VAL A 234 -9.83 16.53 -26.50
CA VAL A 234 -10.39 17.20 -25.31
C VAL A 234 -11.33 16.21 -24.64
N ARG A 235 -11.01 15.80 -23.41
CA ARG A 235 -11.86 14.89 -22.64
C ARG A 235 -12.25 15.50 -21.31
N MET A 236 -13.55 15.79 -21.16
CA MET A 236 -14.13 16.14 -19.87
C MET A 236 -13.82 15.05 -18.83
N GLY A 237 -13.21 15.48 -17.71
CA GLY A 237 -12.92 14.61 -16.58
C GLY A 237 -11.55 13.93 -16.60
N PHE A 238 -10.70 14.19 -17.61
CA PHE A 238 -9.32 13.70 -17.63
C PHE A 238 -8.54 14.09 -16.38
N SER A 239 -8.65 15.36 -15.96
CA SER A 239 -8.05 15.87 -14.73
C SER A 239 -8.49 15.11 -13.48
N ASN A 240 -9.74 14.66 -13.42
CA ASN A 240 -10.26 13.89 -12.29
C ASN A 240 -9.76 12.42 -12.30
N ASP A 241 -9.66 11.80 -13.47
CA ASP A 241 -9.13 10.44 -13.64
C ASP A 241 -7.63 10.42 -13.27
N TYR A 242 -6.87 11.41 -13.76
CA TYR A 242 -5.46 11.61 -13.40
C TYR A 242 -5.28 11.92 -11.91
N TYR A 243 -6.16 12.74 -11.32
CA TYR A 243 -6.13 12.98 -9.88
C TYR A 243 -6.32 11.68 -9.09
N GLN A 244 -7.27 10.83 -9.48
CA GLN A 244 -7.46 9.51 -8.84
C GLN A 244 -6.23 8.62 -8.99
N PHE A 245 -5.55 8.70 -10.14
CA PHE A 245 -4.30 7.98 -10.37
C PHE A 245 -3.20 8.43 -9.40
N ILE A 246 -3.01 9.74 -9.24
CA ILE A 246 -2.12 10.33 -8.23
C ILE A 246 -2.51 9.88 -6.82
N GLN A 247 -3.80 9.83 -6.48
CA GLN A 247 -4.23 9.37 -5.15
C GLN A 247 -3.88 7.89 -4.91
N SER A 248 -3.98 7.03 -5.92
CA SER A 248 -3.54 5.64 -5.82
C SER A 248 -2.02 5.53 -5.65
N TYR A 249 -1.24 6.35 -6.39
CA TYR A 249 0.20 6.44 -6.20
C TYR A 249 0.57 6.84 -4.77
N LYS A 250 -0.06 7.89 -4.22
CA LYS A 250 0.13 8.34 -2.82
C LYS A 250 -0.19 7.25 -1.80
N LYS A 251 -1.14 6.35 -2.09
CA LYS A 251 -1.46 5.21 -1.22
C LYS A 251 -0.39 4.13 -1.30
N LEU A 252 0.09 3.79 -2.50
CA LEU A 252 1.21 2.87 -2.67
C LEU A 252 2.46 3.38 -1.94
N ASN A 253 2.77 4.67 -2.08
CA ASN A 253 3.94 5.29 -1.46
C ASN A 253 3.98 5.22 0.08
N LYS A 254 2.85 4.90 0.73
CA LYS A 254 2.76 4.74 2.19
C LYS A 254 3.02 3.31 2.65
N LEU A 255 3.16 2.35 1.73
CA LEU A 255 3.44 0.96 2.08
C LEU A 255 4.91 0.84 2.47
N GLU A 256 5.17 0.28 3.65
CA GLU A 256 6.51 0.23 4.28
C GLU A 256 7.57 -0.48 3.43
N PHE A 257 7.15 -1.38 2.55
CA PHE A 257 8.05 -2.20 1.74
C PHE A 257 8.41 -1.59 0.39
N ILE A 258 7.80 -0.46 0.02
CA ILE A 258 8.22 0.31 -1.15
C ILE A 258 9.61 0.84 -0.88
N LYS A 259 10.57 0.38 -1.68
CA LYS A 259 11.96 0.80 -1.56
C LYS A 259 12.18 2.07 -2.37
N ASP A 260 13.15 2.88 -1.93
CA ASP A 260 13.73 3.91 -2.78
C ASP A 260 14.34 3.24 -4.01
N MET A 261 13.70 3.45 -5.16
CA MET A 261 14.32 3.19 -6.46
C MET A 261 15.07 4.43 -6.92
N ASP A 262 15.92 4.25 -7.92
CA ASP A 262 16.42 5.38 -8.69
C ASP A 262 15.25 6.27 -9.13
N LYS A 263 15.43 7.57 -9.00
CA LYS A 263 14.42 8.57 -9.33
C LYS A 263 14.81 9.23 -10.64
N THR A 264 13.79 9.70 -11.35
CA THR A 264 13.93 10.45 -12.59
C THR A 264 13.42 11.86 -12.36
N GLU A 265 14.13 12.84 -12.92
CA GLU A 265 13.67 14.23 -12.95
C GLU A 265 13.98 14.87 -14.32
N VAL A 266 13.17 15.84 -14.69
CA VAL A 266 13.35 16.64 -15.91
C VAL A 266 14.42 17.71 -15.65
N MET A 267 15.31 17.88 -16.63
CA MET A 267 16.30 18.93 -16.64
C MET A 267 15.64 20.31 -16.77
N ASP A 268 16.14 21.29 -16.04
CA ASP A 268 15.82 22.69 -16.30
C ASP A 268 16.49 23.20 -17.60
N ASP A 269 16.12 24.40 -18.06
CA ASP A 269 16.62 24.98 -19.31
C ASP A 269 18.15 25.11 -19.32
N LYS A 270 18.76 25.46 -18.18
CA LYS A 270 20.21 25.61 -18.05
C LYS A 270 20.89 24.25 -18.17
N GLN A 271 20.39 23.25 -17.46
CA GLN A 271 20.89 21.88 -17.49
C GLN A 271 20.76 21.25 -18.88
N LYS A 272 19.65 21.52 -19.57
CA LYS A 272 19.44 21.09 -20.95
C LYS A 272 20.50 21.70 -21.88
N MET A 273 20.73 23.00 -21.80
CA MET A 273 21.77 23.68 -22.60
C MET A 273 23.16 23.09 -22.34
N GLU A 274 23.53 22.84 -21.08
CA GLU A 274 24.80 22.22 -20.71
C GLU A 274 24.93 20.81 -21.31
N PHE A 275 23.86 20.01 -21.28
CA PHE A 275 23.84 18.67 -21.85
C PHE A 275 24.00 18.68 -23.37
N GLU A 276 23.29 19.57 -24.07
CA GLU A 276 23.40 19.71 -25.53
C GLU A 276 24.79 20.18 -25.95
N GLN A 277 25.40 21.11 -25.22
CA GLN A 277 26.78 21.54 -25.45
C GLN A 277 27.78 20.40 -25.27
N MET A 278 27.65 19.63 -24.19
CA MET A 278 28.50 18.44 -23.96
C MET A 278 28.36 17.42 -25.09
N TRP A 279 27.13 17.16 -25.53
CA TRP A 279 26.86 16.19 -26.60
C TRP A 279 27.51 16.62 -27.91
N ASN A 280 27.30 17.87 -28.32
CA ASN A 280 27.83 18.42 -29.57
C ASN A 280 29.36 18.47 -29.58
N ASN A 281 30.00 18.78 -28.45
CA ASN A 281 31.46 18.82 -28.33
C ASN A 281 32.09 17.43 -28.44
N ASN A 282 31.43 16.38 -27.91
CA ASN A 282 31.92 15.01 -28.00
C ASN A 282 31.74 14.42 -29.41
N THR A 283 30.69 14.81 -30.14
CA THR A 283 30.50 14.39 -31.54
C THR A 283 31.45 15.11 -32.49
N ALA A 284 31.79 16.38 -32.23
CA ALA A 284 32.73 17.14 -33.06
C ALA A 284 34.20 16.73 -32.88
N SER A 285 34.54 16.01 -31.81
CA SER A 285 35.89 15.45 -31.57
C SER A 285 36.13 14.07 -32.22
N LEU A 286 35.11 13.51 -32.88
CA LEU A 286 35.16 12.22 -33.57
C LEU A 286 35.21 12.35 -35.10
N ASP A 287 35.13 13.58 -35.62
CA ASP A 287 35.37 13.97 -37.02
C ASP A 287 36.77 14.58 -37.15
#